data_AF-A0A2V8TVS2-F1
#
_entry.id   AF-A0A2V8TVS2-F1
#
_cell.length_a   1.000
_cell.length_b   1.000
_cell.length_c   1.000
_cell.angle_alpha   90.00
_cell.angle_beta   90.00
_cell.angle_gamma   90.00
#
_symmetry.space_group_name_H-M   'P 1'
#
loop_
_entity.id
_entity.type
_entity.pdbx_description
1 polymer ?
#
loop_
_entity_poly.entity_id
_entity_poly.type
_entity_poly.pdbx_seq_one_letter_code
_entity_poly.pdbx_strand_id
1 'polypeptide(L)'
;MSLSRALAVWFVLIGVEFIHGIVRSIFLVPVVGDFRARQIGVFIGSALILLVAYLFIGWLRAPDKRSLTRVGILWLVLTVAFEFVFGHFVFGWPWRDLVENYDVRHGRLLPFRMIVLASSPRITGTLIVTKLRISKPLKFILAVGF
;
A
#
# COMPACT_ATOMS: atom_id res chain seq x y z
N MET A 1 4.22 2.27 -19.25
CA MET A 1 4.00 2.79 -17.87
C MET A 1 5.04 3.85 -17.58
N SER A 2 4.64 5.03 -17.09
CA SER A 2 5.59 6.09 -16.76
C SER A 2 6.13 5.93 -15.34
N LEU A 3 7.46 5.99 -15.18
CA LEU A 3 8.11 5.97 -13.86
C LEU A 3 7.65 7.15 -13.00
N SER A 4 7.45 8.34 -13.59
CA SER A 4 7.00 9.53 -12.87
C SER A 4 5.64 9.36 -12.19
N ARG A 5 4.71 8.65 -12.85
CA ARG A 5 3.39 8.37 -12.25
C ARG A 5 3.50 7.38 -11.11
N ALA A 6 4.33 6.35 -11.26
CA ALA A 6 4.56 5.39 -10.17
C ALA A 6 5.17 6.10 -8.95
N LEU A 7 6.12 7.01 -9.16
CA LEU A 7 6.72 7.83 -8.08
C LEU A 7 5.70 8.77 -7.45
N ALA A 8 4.87 9.46 -8.24
CA ALA A 8 3.84 10.36 -7.72
C ALA A 8 2.83 9.62 -6.82
N VAL A 9 2.36 8.44 -7.23
CA VAL A 9 1.47 7.62 -6.39
C VAL A 9 2.20 7.12 -5.14
N TRP A 10 3.49 6.79 -5.25
CA TRP A 10 4.29 6.40 -4.08
C TRP A 10 4.38 7.52 -3.03
N PHE A 11 4.56 8.78 -3.44
CA PHE A 11 4.54 9.91 -2.50
C PHE A 11 3.19 10.04 -1.80
N VAL A 12 2.08 9.81 -2.51
CA VAL A 12 0.74 9.77 -1.90
C VAL A 12 0.65 8.64 -0.88
N LEU A 13 1.13 7.43 -1.22
CA LEU A 13 1.15 6.29 -0.31
C LEU A 13 1.93 6.58 0.98
N ILE A 14 3.14 7.13 0.87
CA ILE A 14 3.96 7.49 2.03
C ILE A 14 3.26 8.56 2.87
N GLY A 15 2.68 9.60 2.25
CA GLY A 15 1.96 10.64 2.96
C GLY A 15 0.77 10.10 3.75
N VAL A 16 -0.04 9.23 3.12
CA VAL A 16 -1.19 8.58 3.77
C VAL A 16 -0.74 7.69 4.93
N GLU A 17 0.27 6.84 4.72
CA GLU A 17 0.78 5.94 5.75
C GLU A 17 1.44 6.69 6.92
N PHE A 18 2.11 7.82 6.64
CA PHE A 18 2.71 8.67 7.66
C PHE A 18 1.64 9.31 8.54
N ILE A 19 0.62 9.93 7.93
CA ILE A 19 -0.52 10.51 8.65
C ILE A 19 -1.23 9.42 9.46
N HIS A 20 -1.48 8.26 8.88
CA HIS A 20 -2.09 7.14 9.57
C HIS A 20 -1.25 6.67 10.77
N GLY A 21 0.09 6.63 10.63
CA GLY A 21 1.00 6.34 11.73
C GLY A 21 0.88 7.34 12.89
N ILE A 22 0.78 8.63 12.59
CA ILE A 22 0.57 9.70 13.58
C ILE A 22 -0.78 9.53 14.27
N VAL A 23 -1.87 9.39 13.50
CA VAL A 23 -3.23 9.20 14.03
C VAL A 23 -3.28 8.00 14.97
N ARG A 24 -2.68 6.87 14.56
CA ARG A 24 -2.57 5.68 15.41
C ARG A 24 -1.82 5.98 16.71
N SER A 25 -0.68 6.68 16.63
CA SER A 25 0.12 7.00 17.82
C SER A 25 -0.60 7.93 18.79
N ILE A 26 -1.37 8.91 18.29
CA ILE A 26 -2.09 9.88 19.12
C ILE A 26 -3.36 9.26 19.71
N PHE A 27 -4.15 8.54 18.92
CA PHE A 27 -5.50 8.13 19.32
C PHE A 27 -5.60 6.66 19.75
N LEU A 28 -4.85 5.77 19.11
CA LEU A 28 -5.00 4.33 19.34
C LEU A 28 -4.04 3.81 20.42
N VAL A 29 -2.78 4.24 20.40
CA VAL A 29 -1.77 3.80 21.39
C VAL A 29 -2.22 4.07 22.84
N PRO A 30 -2.79 5.23 23.21
CA PRO A 30 -3.21 5.47 24.59
C PRO A 30 -4.35 4.54 25.05
N VAL A 31 -5.16 4.01 24.13
CA VAL A 31 -6.35 3.22 24.45
C VAL A 31 -6.03 1.73 24.56
N VAL A 32 -5.21 1.20 23.65
CA VAL A 32 -4.98 -0.26 23.55
C VAL A 32 -3.53 -0.68 23.79
N GLY A 33 -2.64 0.28 24.03
CA GLY A 33 -1.21 0.07 24.13
C GLY A 33 -0.52 -0.06 22.78
N ASP A 34 0.78 0.18 22.78
CA ASP A 34 1.62 0.31 21.59
C ASP A 34 1.66 -0.96 20.71
N PHE A 35 1.80 -2.14 21.33
CA PHE A 35 1.84 -3.41 20.60
C PHE A 35 0.54 -3.71 19.83
N ARG A 36 -0.62 -3.62 20.50
CA ARG A 36 -1.92 -3.87 19.85
C ARG A 36 -2.26 -2.79 18.84
N ALA A 37 -1.94 -1.53 19.13
CA ALA A 37 -2.15 -0.43 18.20
C ALA A 37 -1.39 -0.67 16.89
N ARG A 38 -0.13 -1.16 16.95
CA ARG A 38 0.62 -1.57 15.75
C ARG A 38 -0.06 -2.68 14.96
N GLN A 39 -0.57 -3.72 15.63
CA GLN A 39 -1.24 -4.83 14.95
C GLN A 39 -2.51 -4.36 14.21
N ILE A 40 -3.38 -3.61 14.89
CA ILE A 40 -4.58 -3.03 14.29
C ILE A 40 -4.19 -2.09 13.14
N GLY A 41 -3.20 -1.24 13.36
CA GLY A 41 -2.68 -0.30 12.37
C GLY A 41 -2.18 -1.01 11.11
N VAL A 42 -1.58 -2.20 11.20
CA VAL A 42 -1.15 -2.92 10.00
C VAL A 42 -2.33 -3.25 9.08
N PHE A 43 -3.47 -3.66 9.63
CA PHE A 43 -4.66 -3.96 8.83
C PHE A 43 -5.28 -2.70 8.23
N ILE A 44 -5.39 -1.62 9.01
CA ILE A 44 -5.92 -0.34 8.53
C ILE A 44 -5.01 0.24 7.45
N GLY A 45 -3.70 0.28 7.69
CA GLY A 45 -2.71 0.76 6.71
C GLY A 45 -2.71 -0.10 5.43
N SER A 46 -2.82 -1.43 5.57
CA SER A 46 -2.98 -2.32 4.41
C SER A 46 -4.22 -2.00 3.59
N ALA A 47 -5.35 -1.69 4.24
CA ALA A 47 -6.57 -1.27 3.56
C ALA A 47 -6.39 0.10 2.86
N LEU A 48 -5.72 1.06 3.50
CA LEU A 48 -5.41 2.36 2.91
C LEU A 48 -4.52 2.23 1.68
N ILE A 49 -3.48 1.40 1.74
CA ILE A 49 -2.59 1.09 0.61
C ILE A 49 -3.40 0.53 -0.56
N LEU A 50 -4.28 -0.45 -0.31
CA LEU A 50 -5.14 -1.03 -1.35
C LEU A 50 -6.11 0.00 -1.92
N LEU A 51 -6.68 0.86 -1.08
CA LEU A 51 -7.58 1.93 -1.50
C LEU A 51 -6.86 2.94 -2.41
N VAL A 52 -5.70 3.44 -2.01
CA VAL A 52 -4.90 4.36 -2.83
C VAL A 52 -4.49 3.69 -4.14
N ALA A 53 -3.97 2.46 -4.09
CA ALA A 53 -3.65 1.71 -5.30
C ALA A 53 -4.87 1.58 -6.23
N TYR A 54 -6.05 1.27 -5.68
CA TYR A 54 -7.30 1.13 -6.43
C TYR A 54 -7.75 2.44 -7.10
N LEU A 55 -7.62 3.57 -6.42
CA LEU A 55 -8.00 4.87 -6.97
C LEU A 55 -7.05 5.29 -8.11
N PHE A 56 -5.76 4.99 -8.00
CA PHE A 56 -4.74 5.47 -8.94
C PHE A 56 -4.33 4.47 -10.02
N ILE A 57 -4.77 3.21 -9.96
CA ILE A 57 -4.39 2.16 -10.93
C ILE A 57 -4.74 2.53 -12.39
N GLY A 58 -5.85 3.24 -12.62
CA GLY A 58 -6.22 3.72 -13.95
C GLY A 58 -5.25 4.80 -14.46
N TRP A 59 -4.77 5.66 -13.56
CA TRP A 59 -3.81 6.71 -13.88
C TRP A 59 -2.40 6.17 -14.14
N LEU A 60 -2.00 5.08 -13.48
CA LEU A 60 -0.73 4.40 -13.71
C LEU A 60 -0.56 3.95 -15.18
N ARG A 61 -1.67 3.64 -15.88
CA ARG A 61 -1.69 3.15 -17.28
C ARG A 61 -0.66 2.03 -17.48
N ALA A 62 -0.65 1.06 -16.57
CA ALA A 62 0.18 -0.13 -16.66
C ALA A 62 -0.53 -1.17 -17.54
N PRO A 63 0.01 -1.51 -18.72
CA PRO A 63 -0.72 -2.28 -19.73
C PRO A 63 -0.82 -3.77 -19.42
N ASP A 64 0.05 -4.29 -18.57
CA ASP A 64 0.21 -5.74 -18.36
C ASP A 64 0.58 -6.08 -16.91
N LYS A 65 0.43 -7.38 -16.56
CA LYS A 65 0.71 -7.90 -15.22
C LYS A 65 2.16 -7.70 -14.79
N ARG A 66 3.14 -7.76 -15.71
CA ARG A 66 4.56 -7.57 -15.41
C ARG A 66 4.85 -6.11 -15.07
N SER A 67 4.25 -5.17 -15.79
CA SER A 67 4.30 -3.74 -15.46
C SER A 67 3.76 -3.45 -14.05
N LEU A 68 2.60 -4.01 -13.70
CA LEU A 68 2.03 -3.88 -12.34
C LEU A 68 2.95 -4.44 -11.24
N THR A 69 3.64 -5.54 -11.54
CA THR A 69 4.61 -6.15 -10.60
C THR A 69 5.78 -5.21 -10.35
N ARG A 70 6.31 -4.60 -11.42
CA ARG A 70 7.44 -3.67 -11.32
C ARG A 70 7.08 -2.44 -10.51
N VAL A 71 5.84 -1.92 -10.63
CA VAL A 71 5.34 -0.85 -9.76
C VAL A 71 5.36 -1.28 -8.29
N GLY A 72 4.81 -2.45 -8.00
CA GLY A 72 4.77 -2.97 -6.63
C GLY A 72 6.15 -3.15 -6.02
N ILE A 73 7.09 -3.73 -6.78
CA ILE A 73 8.50 -3.87 -6.35
C ILE A 73 9.15 -2.50 -6.14
N LEU A 74 8.95 -1.55 -7.05
CA LEU A 74 9.47 -0.19 -6.92
C LEU A 74 8.97 0.46 -5.62
N TRP A 75 7.65 0.42 -5.38
CA TRP A 75 7.05 0.98 -4.16
C TRP A 75 7.58 0.30 -2.91
N LEU A 76 7.75 -1.02 -2.92
CA LEU A 76 8.34 -1.75 -1.81
C LEU A 76 9.76 -1.27 -1.51
N VAL A 77 10.64 -1.23 -2.52
CA VAL A 77 12.04 -0.80 -2.35
C VAL A 77 12.11 0.63 -1.82
N LEU A 78 11.34 1.54 -2.41
CA LEU A 78 11.30 2.93 -1.97
C LEU A 78 10.78 3.08 -0.54
N THR A 79 9.78 2.28 -0.15
CA THR A 79 9.20 2.34 1.19
C THR A 79 10.16 1.78 2.24
N VAL A 80 10.82 0.65 1.96
CA VAL A 80 11.87 0.10 2.84
C VAL A 80 13.01 1.11 2.97
N ALA A 81 13.50 1.66 1.85
CA ALA A 81 14.55 2.68 1.90
C ALA A 81 14.12 3.90 2.72
N PHE A 82 12.89 4.39 2.54
CA PHE A 82 12.33 5.49 3.32
C PHE A 82 12.24 5.14 4.81
N GLU A 83 11.72 3.99 5.20
CA GLU A 83 11.61 3.57 6.60
C GLU A 83 12.96 3.53 7.30
N PHE A 84 13.98 2.99 6.62
CA PHE A 84 15.33 2.92 7.17
C PHE A 84 16.01 4.29 7.25
N VAL A 85 15.95 5.08 6.18
CA VAL A 85 16.55 6.43 6.15
C VAL A 85 15.86 7.34 7.15
N PHE A 86 14.53 7.38 7.15
CA PHE A 86 13.77 8.24 8.06
C PHE A 86 13.91 7.76 9.51
N GLY A 87 13.80 6.46 9.75
CA GLY A 87 13.97 5.87 11.08
C GLY A 87 15.36 6.13 11.67
N HIS A 88 16.41 5.95 10.88
CA HIS A 88 17.77 6.14 11.36
C HIS A 88 18.13 7.62 11.51
N PHE A 89 17.92 8.43 10.47
CA PHE A 89 18.41 9.81 10.43
C PHE A 89 17.46 10.83 11.06
N VAL A 90 16.15 10.58 11.10
CA VAL A 90 15.16 11.52 11.67
C VAL A 90 14.78 11.13 13.10
N PHE A 91 14.55 9.85 13.36
CA PHE A 91 14.19 9.36 14.70
C PHE A 91 15.38 8.87 15.53
N GLY A 92 16.58 8.76 14.94
CA GLY A 92 17.78 8.34 15.64
C GLY A 92 17.80 6.85 16.01
N TRP A 93 16.93 6.03 15.40
CA TRP A 93 16.86 4.61 15.75
C TRP A 93 18.08 3.85 15.21
N PRO A 94 18.67 2.93 15.99
CA PRO A 94 19.76 2.10 15.50
C PRO A 94 19.24 1.13 14.43
N TRP A 95 20.12 0.74 13.50
CA TRP A 95 19.82 -0.21 12.42
C TRP A 95 19.20 -1.52 12.93
N ARG A 96 19.63 -1.97 14.11
CA ARG A 96 19.09 -3.17 14.75
C ARG A 96 17.60 -3.05 15.03
N ASP A 97 17.16 -1.97 15.66
CA ASP A 97 15.76 -1.77 16.02
C ASP A 97 14.85 -1.67 14.77
N LEU A 98 15.39 -1.10 13.68
CA LEU A 98 14.74 -1.06 12.38
C LEU A 98 14.55 -2.46 11.80
N VAL A 99 15.58 -3.31 11.84
CA VAL A 99 15.50 -4.70 11.38
C VAL A 99 14.57 -5.51 12.27
N GLU A 100 14.56 -5.29 13.58
CA GLU A 100 13.67 -6.00 14.49
C GLU A 100 12.19 -5.74 14.18
N ASN A 101 11.83 -4.62 13.53
CA ASN A 101 10.46 -4.39 13.04
C ASN A 101 9.98 -5.44 12.02
N TYR A 102 10.91 -6.15 11.38
CA TYR A 102 10.63 -7.20 10.40
C TYR A 102 10.52 -8.59 11.03
N ASP A 103 10.72 -8.73 12.33
CA ASP A 103 10.65 -10.02 12.99
C ASP A 103 9.21 -10.43 13.30
N VAL A 104 8.66 -11.25 12.41
CA VAL A 104 7.30 -11.81 12.54
C VAL A 104 7.17 -12.72 13.77
N ARG A 105 8.27 -13.31 14.26
CA ARG A 105 8.25 -14.24 15.42
C ARG A 105 7.87 -13.53 16.71
N HIS A 106 8.17 -12.24 16.80
CA HIS A 106 7.79 -11.38 17.91
C HIS A 106 6.44 -10.67 17.67
N GLY A 107 5.65 -11.13 16.70
CA GLY A 107 4.31 -10.60 16.43
C GLY A 107 4.28 -9.26 15.68
N ARG A 108 5.41 -8.83 15.12
CA ARG A 108 5.49 -7.61 14.31
C ARG A 108 5.02 -7.89 12.89
N LEU A 109 3.93 -7.24 12.51
CA LEU A 109 3.24 -7.48 11.24
C LEU A 109 3.67 -6.52 10.11
N LEU A 110 4.79 -5.81 10.28
CA LEU A 110 5.29 -4.90 9.25
C LEU A 110 5.59 -5.62 7.91
N PRO A 111 6.20 -6.82 7.89
CA PRO A 111 6.41 -7.56 6.64
C PRO A 111 5.10 -7.91 5.92
N PHE A 112 4.01 -8.14 6.66
CA PHE A 112 2.70 -8.38 6.07
C PHE A 112 2.23 -7.16 5.27
N ARG A 113 2.33 -5.96 5.84
CA ARG A 113 2.00 -4.70 5.16
C ARG A 113 2.81 -4.51 3.88
N MET A 114 4.08 -4.90 3.88
CA MET A 114 4.96 -4.83 2.71
C MET A 114 4.56 -5.78 1.59
N ILE A 115 4.13 -6.99 1.93
CA ILE A 115 3.58 -7.94 0.95
C ILE A 115 2.32 -7.36 0.32
N VAL A 116 1.44 -6.76 1.12
CA VAL A 116 0.24 -6.07 0.62
C VAL A 116 0.61 -4.93 -0.31
N LEU A 117 1.55 -4.05 0.09
CA LEU A 117 2.05 -2.96 -0.74
C LEU A 117 2.57 -3.44 -2.10
N ALA A 118 3.46 -4.42 -2.09
CA ALA A 118 4.05 -4.98 -3.30
C ALA A 118 3.00 -5.63 -4.21
N SER A 119 1.97 -6.23 -3.62
CA SER A 119 0.90 -6.91 -4.36
C SER A 119 -0.23 -5.97 -4.79
N SER A 120 -0.32 -4.77 -4.19
CA SER A 120 -1.46 -3.87 -4.34
C SER A 120 -1.76 -3.47 -5.80
N PRO A 121 -0.79 -3.19 -6.70
CA PRO A 121 -1.12 -2.85 -8.08
C PRO A 121 -1.69 -4.04 -8.86
N ARG A 122 -1.24 -5.26 -8.54
CA ARG A 122 -1.76 -6.49 -9.18
C ARG A 122 -3.17 -6.82 -8.73
N ILE A 123 -3.42 -6.72 -7.42
CA ILE A 123 -4.75 -6.97 -6.83
C ILE A 123 -5.75 -5.99 -7.45
N THR A 124 -5.44 -4.69 -7.41
CA THR A 124 -6.34 -3.64 -7.89
C THR A 124 -6.50 -3.60 -9.41
N GLY A 125 -5.42 -3.88 -10.15
CA GLY A 125 -5.48 -4.02 -11.61
C GLY A 125 -6.40 -5.14 -12.06
N THR A 126 -6.40 -6.28 -11.34
CA THR A 126 -7.29 -7.41 -11.65
C THR A 126 -8.76 -7.06 -11.39
N LEU A 127 -9.05 -6.35 -10.29
CA LEU A 127 -10.41 -5.92 -9.93
C LEU A 127 -11.04 -5.01 -10.98
N ILE A 128 -10.28 -4.08 -11.57
CA ILE A 128 -10.79 -3.19 -12.61
C ILE A 128 -11.05 -3.93 -13.92
N VAL A 129 -10.16 -4.83 -14.32
CA VAL A 129 -10.36 -5.64 -15.53
C VAL A 129 -11.66 -6.46 -15.40
N THR A 130 -11.90 -7.04 -14.23
CA THR A 130 -13.16 -7.75 -13.94
C THR A 130 -14.38 -6.83 -14.00
N LYS A 131 -14.32 -5.64 -13.37
CA LYS A 131 -15.42 -4.65 -13.42
C LYS A 131 -15.75 -4.20 -14.84
N LEU A 132 -14.73 -3.91 -15.65
CA LEU A 132 -14.90 -3.54 -17.06
C LEU A 132 -15.49 -4.69 -17.88
N ARG A 133 -15.03 -5.93 -17.66
CA ARG A 133 -15.54 -7.12 -18.33
C ARG A 133 -17.01 -7.40 -18.02
N ILE A 134 -17.45 -7.20 -16.78
CA ILE A 134 -18.86 -7.38 -16.37
C ILE A 134 -19.74 -6.23 -16.87
N SER A 135 -19.22 -4.99 -16.92
CA SER A 135 -20.01 -3.83 -17.37
C SER A 135 -20.28 -3.80 -18.88
N LYS A 136 -19.42 -4.42 -19.70
CA LYS A 136 -19.57 -4.46 -21.17
C LYS A 136 -20.86 -5.16 -21.64
N PRO A 137 -21.19 -6.39 -21.21
CA PRO A 137 -22.42 -7.05 -21.61
C PRO A 137 -23.66 -6.30 -21.09
N LEU A 138 -23.62 -5.71 -19.90
CA LEU A 138 -24.74 -4.95 -19.36
C LEU A 138 -25.02 -3.66 -20.15
N LYS A 139 -23.97 -2.93 -20.54
CA LYS A 139 -24.09 -1.77 -21.44
C LYS A 139 -24.55 -2.17 -22.83
N PHE A 140 -24.15 -3.34 -23.33
CA PHE A 140 -24.63 -3.88 -24.59
C PHE A 140 -26.14 -4.21 -24.53
N ILE A 141 -26.59 -4.89 -23.47
CA ILE A 141 -28.02 -5.22 -23.27
C ILE A 141 -28.87 -3.94 -23.16
N LEU A 142 -28.44 -2.96 -22.36
CA LEU A 142 -29.13 -1.68 -22.21
C LEU A 142 -29.12 -0.83 -23.51
N ALA A 143 -28.08 -0.96 -24.34
CA ALA A 143 -28.00 -0.26 -25.62
C ALA A 143 -28.82 -0.92 -26.73
N VAL A 144 -29.11 -2.21 -26.63
CA VAL A 144 -29.87 -2.98 -27.63
C VAL A 144 -31.39 -2.97 -27.32
N GLY A 145 -31.81 -2.46 -26.16
CA GLY A 145 -33.22 -2.15 -25.89
C GLY A 145 -34.12 -3.39 -25.82
N PHE A 146 -33.89 -4.23 -24.82
CA PHE A 146 -34.92 -5.13 -24.27
C PHE A 146 -35.56 -4.49 -23.04
#